data_AF-A0A8J5CLG9-F1
#
_entry.id   AF-A0A8J5CLG9-F1
#
_cell.length_a   1.000
_cell.length_b   1.000
_cell.length_c   1.000
_cell.angle_alpha   90.00
_cell.angle_beta   90.00
_cell.angle_gamma   90.00
#
_symmetry.space_group_name_H-M   'P 1'
#
loop_
_entity.id
_entity.type
_entity.pdbx_description
1 polymer ?
#
loop_
_entity_poly.entity_id
_entity_poly.type
_entity_poly.pdbx_seq_one_letter_code
_entity_poly.pdbx_strand_id
1 'polypeptide(L)'
;MKAVLNSVLSQDPIVRKGTSAYIDDILVNEDVVKASRVQEHLEKFGLTSKPCERLAEGARVLGLRVWGEQRGLVWKRDSEVDNVPSELTRRVVFSFCGKLVGHYPVCGWLRVATGFIKRRTNFLSEGWDEVIVDEEIRRFLDEVVAEVRKNDPVRGFWSARGDEARVWVDASSLALGAAVEIDGSIVEDASWLRKEDSSHINMAELDAVIRG
;
A
#
# COMPACT_ATOMS: atom_id res chain seq x y z
N MET A 1 22.81 -0.20 0.42
CA MET A 1 22.58 1.24 0.17
C MET A 1 22.18 1.99 1.44
N LYS A 2 21.06 1.65 2.09
CA LYS A 2 20.54 2.31 3.30
C LYS A 2 21.59 2.70 4.37
N ALA A 3 22.49 1.79 4.75
CA ALA A 3 23.52 2.07 5.75
C ALA A 3 24.51 3.16 5.32
N VAL A 4 24.90 3.18 4.05
CA VAL A 4 25.81 4.19 3.47
C VAL A 4 25.12 5.55 3.45
N LEU A 5 23.89 5.61 2.93
CA LEU A 5 23.10 6.84 2.91
C LEU A 5 22.89 7.41 4.32
N ASN A 6 22.48 6.58 5.28
CA ASN A 6 22.34 7.01 6.67
C ASN A 6 23.65 7.55 7.26
N SER A 7 24.78 6.88 6.98
CA SER A 7 26.09 7.33 7.43
C SER A 7 26.44 8.70 6.84
N VAL A 8 26.27 8.88 5.53
CA VAL A 8 26.56 10.16 4.84
C VAL A 8 25.65 11.28 5.33
N LEU A 9 24.33 11.07 5.37
CA LEU A 9 23.38 12.07 5.83
C LEU A 9 23.62 12.48 7.29
N SER A 10 24.15 11.56 8.12
CA SER A 10 24.46 11.84 9.52
C SER A 10 25.69 12.73 9.75
N GLN A 11 26.54 12.94 8.73
CA GLN A 11 27.76 13.74 8.85
C GLN A 11 27.50 15.25 9.02
N ASP A 12 26.32 15.74 8.60
CA ASP A 12 25.88 17.12 8.84
C ASP A 12 24.60 17.08 9.71
N PRO A 13 24.62 17.67 10.93
CA PRO A 13 23.47 17.66 11.83
C PRO A 13 22.19 18.28 11.25
N ILE A 14 22.30 19.29 10.39
CA ILE A 14 21.15 19.95 9.75
C ILE A 14 20.59 19.04 8.65
N VAL A 15 21.46 18.44 7.83
CA VAL A 15 21.05 17.47 6.81
C VAL A 15 20.39 16.27 7.48
N ARG A 16 20.98 15.71 8.53
CA ARG A 16 20.40 14.61 9.31
C ARG A 16 19.02 14.95 9.85
N LYS A 17 18.84 16.17 10.40
CA LYS A 17 17.56 16.61 10.96
C LYS A 17 16.49 16.81 9.87
N GLY A 18 16.90 17.28 8.70
CA GLY A 18 15.99 17.62 7.60
C GLY A 18 15.77 16.50 6.59
N THR A 19 16.32 15.30 6.80
CA THR A 19 16.20 14.20 5.85
C THR A 19 15.77 12.89 6.51
N SER A 20 15.10 12.05 5.73
CA SER A 20 14.80 10.66 6.08
C SER A 20 15.06 9.78 4.87
N ALA A 21 15.82 8.70 5.04
CA ALA A 21 16.22 7.82 3.94
C ALA A 21 15.50 6.47 4.01
N TYR A 22 15.07 6.00 2.84
CA TYR A 22 14.47 4.68 2.65
C TYR A 22 15.11 3.98 1.45
N ILE A 23 15.90 2.94 1.72
CA ILE A 23 16.68 2.18 0.74
C ILE A 23 17.64 3.07 -0.07
N ASP A 24 17.18 3.63 -1.18
CA ASP A 24 17.86 4.54 -2.10
C ASP A 24 17.15 5.91 -2.23
N ASP A 25 15.92 6.04 -1.75
CA ASP A 25 15.16 7.29 -1.72
C ASP A 25 15.51 8.14 -0.49
N ILE A 26 15.46 9.46 -0.65
CA ILE A 26 15.66 10.44 0.42
C ILE A 26 14.50 11.43 0.41
N LEU A 27 13.72 11.45 1.49
CA LEU A 27 12.75 12.49 1.76
C LEU A 27 13.48 13.69 2.37
N VAL A 28 13.28 14.88 1.79
CA VAL A 28 13.89 16.13 2.25
C VAL A 28 12.79 17.07 2.75
N ASN A 29 12.92 17.53 3.98
CA ASN A 29 12.11 18.61 4.53
C ASN A 29 12.76 19.97 4.24
N GLU A 30 12.26 20.66 3.21
CA GLU A 30 12.79 21.96 2.78
C GLU A 30 12.60 23.09 3.82
N ASP A 31 11.76 22.91 4.84
CA ASP A 31 11.66 23.84 5.97
C ASP A 31 12.88 23.77 6.90
N VAL A 32 13.63 22.66 6.86
CA VAL A 32 14.82 22.41 7.67
C VAL A 32 16.10 22.53 6.85
N VAL A 33 16.12 21.97 5.64
CA VAL A 33 17.29 21.95 4.77
C VAL A 33 16.87 21.99 3.30
N LYS A 34 17.43 22.92 2.51
CA LYS A 34 17.15 22.99 1.07
C LYS A 34 17.60 21.72 0.36
N ALA A 35 16.81 21.25 -0.61
CA ALA A 35 17.16 20.06 -1.39
C ALA A 35 18.54 20.17 -2.07
N SER A 36 18.88 21.35 -2.59
CA SER A 36 20.20 21.61 -3.21
C SER A 36 21.37 21.37 -2.25
N ARG A 37 21.22 21.76 -0.97
CA ARG A 37 22.26 21.53 0.05
C ARG A 37 22.44 20.04 0.34
N VAL A 38 21.36 19.25 0.30
CA VAL A 38 21.43 17.79 0.44
C VAL A 38 22.16 17.18 -0.75
N GLN A 39 21.89 17.64 -1.98
CA GLN A 39 22.59 17.19 -3.19
C GLN A 39 24.10 17.50 -3.11
N GLU A 40 24.47 18.75 -2.80
CA GLU A 40 25.88 19.15 -2.59
C GLU A 40 26.55 18.32 -1.49
N HIS A 41 25.80 17.98 -0.42
CA HIS A 41 26.30 17.14 0.65
C HIS A 41 26.59 15.72 0.16
N LEU A 42 25.70 15.11 -0.61
CA LEU A 42 25.91 13.78 -1.21
C LEU A 42 27.12 13.76 -2.14
N GLU A 43 27.28 14.80 -2.97
CA GLU A 43 28.40 14.92 -3.93
C GLU A 43 29.76 14.93 -3.24
N LYS A 44 29.88 15.57 -2.06
CA LYS A 44 31.13 15.55 -1.26
C LYS A 44 31.59 14.15 -0.86
N PHE A 45 30.68 13.19 -0.80
CA PHE A 45 30.96 11.79 -0.51
C PHE A 45 30.94 10.90 -1.76
N GLY A 46 30.95 11.51 -2.96
CA GLY A 46 30.94 10.78 -4.23
C GLY A 46 29.60 10.14 -4.59
N LEU A 47 28.50 10.56 -3.94
CA LEU A 47 27.16 10.09 -4.24
C LEU A 47 26.45 11.08 -5.16
N THR A 48 25.90 10.58 -6.26
CA THR A 48 25.09 11.37 -7.19
C THR A 48 23.61 11.07 -6.98
N SER A 49 22.77 12.08 -7.20
CA SER A 49 21.31 11.94 -7.11
C SER A 49 20.65 12.46 -8.38
N LYS A 50 19.45 11.98 -8.65
CA LYS A 50 18.58 12.59 -9.66
C LYS A 50 18.15 13.99 -9.20
N PRO A 51 17.63 14.83 -10.11
CA PRO A 51 16.97 16.08 -9.74
C PRO A 51 15.91 15.84 -8.65
N CYS A 52 15.82 16.74 -7.68
CA CYS A 52 14.80 16.66 -6.65
C CYS A 52 13.40 16.80 -7.26
N GLU A 53 12.49 15.92 -6.87
CA GLU A 53 11.08 16.00 -7.25
C GLU A 53 10.27 16.54 -6.07
N ARG A 54 9.46 17.58 -6.32
CA ARG A 54 8.56 18.14 -5.30
C ARG A 54 7.31 17.28 -5.20
N LEU A 55 7.07 16.70 -4.03
CA LEU A 55 5.88 15.88 -3.79
C LEU A 55 4.59 16.62 -4.12
N ALA A 56 4.49 17.91 -3.79
CA ALA A 56 3.30 18.71 -4.06
C ALA A 56 2.98 18.85 -5.57
N GLU A 57 3.97 18.74 -6.44
CA GLU A 57 3.83 18.88 -7.90
C GLU A 57 3.53 17.54 -8.60
N GLY A 58 3.51 16.43 -7.85
CA GLY A 58 3.33 15.10 -8.40
C GLY A 58 4.64 14.35 -8.54
N ALA A 59 4.92 13.46 -7.60
CA ALA A 59 6.11 12.60 -7.60
C ALA A 59 5.73 11.13 -7.38
N ARG A 60 6.61 10.22 -7.82
CA ARG A 60 6.51 8.78 -7.50
C ARG A 60 7.28 8.52 -6.21
N VAL A 61 6.62 7.93 -5.22
CA VAL A 61 7.25 7.52 -3.94
C VAL A 61 6.82 6.10 -3.63
N LEU A 62 7.76 5.16 -3.59
CA LEU A 62 7.49 3.75 -3.28
C LEU A 62 6.30 3.18 -4.06
N GLY A 63 6.20 3.40 -5.37
CA GLY A 63 5.06 2.91 -6.18
C GLY A 63 3.72 3.62 -5.95
N LEU A 64 3.71 4.72 -5.21
CA LEU A 64 2.59 5.64 -5.02
C LEU A 64 2.82 6.91 -5.84
N ARG A 65 1.75 7.48 -6.39
CA ARG A 65 1.77 8.83 -6.95
C ARG A 65 1.33 9.77 -5.84
N VAL A 66 2.14 10.75 -5.49
CA VAL A 66 1.85 11.73 -4.42
C VAL A 66 1.77 13.11 -5.02
N TRP A 67 0.75 13.90 -4.69
CA TRP A 67 0.58 15.29 -5.13
C TRP A 67 -0.11 16.15 -4.08
N GLY A 68 -0.07 17.47 -4.25
CA GLY A 68 -0.75 18.42 -3.37
C GLY A 68 -2.19 18.70 -3.78
N GLU A 69 -3.09 18.70 -2.81
CA GLU A 69 -4.47 19.19 -2.90
C GLU A 69 -4.75 20.20 -1.78
N GLN A 70 -5.95 20.81 -1.77
CA GLN A 70 -6.34 21.87 -0.81
C GLN A 70 -6.11 21.48 0.66
N ARG A 71 -6.23 20.19 1.00
CA ARG A 71 -6.13 19.67 2.37
C ARG A 71 -4.76 19.10 2.72
N GLY A 72 -3.78 19.15 1.82
CA GLY A 72 -2.45 18.60 2.02
C GLY A 72 -2.02 17.66 0.91
N LEU A 73 -1.07 16.76 1.20
CA LEU A 73 -0.62 15.78 0.23
C LEU A 73 -1.57 14.59 0.21
N VAL A 74 -1.93 14.15 -0.98
CA VAL A 74 -2.71 12.93 -1.24
C VAL A 74 -1.88 11.96 -2.06
N TRP A 75 -2.28 10.70 -2.05
CA TRP A 75 -1.65 9.67 -2.86
C TRP A 75 -2.68 8.76 -3.53
N LYS A 76 -2.25 8.10 -4.61
CA LYS A 76 -2.96 6.99 -5.26
C LYS A 76 -1.99 5.96 -5.80
N ARG A 77 -2.51 4.83 -6.27
CA ARG A 77 -1.77 3.86 -7.08
C ARG A 77 -1.10 4.54 -8.27
N ASP A 78 0.20 4.31 -8.45
CA ASP A 78 0.92 4.82 -9.62
C ASP A 78 1.04 3.80 -10.77
N SER A 79 0.92 2.50 -10.46
CA SER A 79 0.95 1.44 -11.47
C SER A 79 -0.39 1.33 -12.20
N GLU A 80 -0.34 0.99 -13.49
CA GLU A 80 -1.54 0.61 -14.23
C GLU A 80 -2.15 -0.71 -13.70
N VAL A 81 -3.44 -0.88 -13.94
CA VAL A 81 -4.17 -2.12 -13.59
C VAL A 81 -4.06 -3.10 -14.75
N ASP A 82 -3.19 -4.09 -14.58
CA ASP A 82 -2.98 -5.21 -15.51
C ASP A 82 -4.31 -5.85 -15.93
N ASN A 83 -4.39 -6.35 -17.18
CA ASN A 83 -5.51 -7.18 -17.61
C ASN A 83 -5.49 -8.53 -16.89
N VAL A 84 -6.66 -9.15 -16.76
CA VAL A 84 -6.76 -10.53 -16.23
C VAL A 84 -5.95 -11.47 -17.11
N PRO A 85 -5.06 -12.29 -16.53
CA PRO A 85 -4.24 -13.23 -17.30
C PRO A 85 -5.09 -14.22 -18.11
N SER A 86 -4.63 -14.57 -19.31
CA SER A 86 -5.33 -15.50 -20.19
C SER A 86 -5.37 -16.92 -19.62
N GLU A 87 -4.32 -17.36 -18.94
CA GLU A 87 -4.25 -18.64 -18.23
C GLU A 87 -4.22 -18.39 -16.72
N LEU A 88 -5.07 -19.11 -15.99
CA LEU A 88 -5.19 -18.97 -14.55
C LEU A 88 -4.58 -20.20 -13.88
N THR A 89 -3.56 -19.98 -13.07
CA THR A 89 -3.05 -20.95 -12.10
C THR A 89 -3.11 -20.32 -10.72
N ARG A 90 -3.02 -21.12 -9.64
CA ARG A 90 -2.98 -20.57 -8.29
C ARG A 90 -1.87 -19.53 -8.13
N ARG A 91 -0.68 -19.80 -8.68
CA ARG A 91 0.45 -18.85 -8.66
C ARG A 91 0.11 -17.55 -9.36
N VAL A 92 -0.47 -17.64 -10.56
CA VAL A 92 -0.82 -16.46 -11.37
C VAL A 92 -1.89 -15.62 -10.67
N VAL A 93 -2.95 -16.25 -10.16
CA VAL A 93 -4.03 -15.54 -9.45
C VAL A 93 -3.52 -14.87 -8.18
N PHE A 94 -2.70 -15.58 -7.38
CA PHE A 94 -2.12 -15.00 -6.16
C PHE A 94 -1.19 -13.83 -6.45
N SER A 95 -0.34 -13.95 -7.47
CA SER A 95 0.54 -12.88 -7.93
C SER A 95 -0.27 -11.68 -8.42
N PHE A 96 -1.28 -11.90 -9.26
CA PHE A 96 -2.16 -10.86 -9.80
C PHE A 96 -2.89 -10.11 -8.68
N CYS A 97 -3.57 -10.84 -7.79
CA CYS A 97 -4.23 -10.26 -6.63
C CYS A 97 -3.23 -9.54 -5.71
N GLY A 98 -2.01 -10.08 -5.56
CA GLY A 98 -0.92 -9.46 -4.80
C GLY A 98 -0.49 -8.11 -5.38
N LYS A 99 -0.39 -7.97 -6.71
CA LYS A 99 -0.13 -6.68 -7.37
C LYS A 99 -1.25 -5.67 -7.15
N LEU A 100 -2.50 -6.14 -7.14
CA LEU A 100 -3.66 -5.27 -6.91
C LEU A 100 -3.63 -4.64 -5.51
N VAL A 101 -3.36 -5.40 -4.44
CA VAL A 101 -3.37 -4.87 -3.07
C VAL A 101 -2.00 -4.47 -2.53
N GLY A 102 -0.93 -4.90 -3.19
CA GLY A 102 0.46 -4.47 -3.01
C GLY A 102 0.90 -4.20 -1.57
N HIS A 103 1.78 -3.21 -1.45
CA HIS A 103 2.19 -2.59 -0.20
C HIS A 103 1.38 -1.31 0.09
N TYR A 104 0.23 -1.13 -0.56
CA TYR A 104 -0.56 0.08 -0.42
C TYR A 104 -1.12 0.17 1.00
N PRO A 105 -1.05 1.36 1.65
CA PRO A 105 -1.59 1.53 3.00
C PRO A 105 -3.09 1.29 3.07
N VAL A 106 -3.83 1.80 2.09
CA VAL A 106 -5.29 1.71 2.00
C VAL A 106 -5.70 1.03 0.71
N CYS A 107 -6.51 -0.02 0.81
CA CYS A 107 -7.05 -0.78 -0.33
C CYS A 107 -8.56 -0.97 -0.28
N GLY A 108 -9.21 -0.64 0.83
CA GLY A 108 -10.65 -0.76 1.06
C GLY A 108 -11.20 -2.15 0.74
N TRP A 109 -12.33 -2.15 0.02
CA TRP A 109 -13.04 -3.35 -0.40
C TRP A 109 -12.16 -4.33 -1.21
N LEU A 110 -11.10 -3.84 -1.86
CA LEU A 110 -10.23 -4.66 -2.72
C LEU A 110 -9.47 -5.73 -1.92
N ARG A 111 -9.16 -5.50 -0.64
CA ARG A 111 -8.51 -6.52 0.20
C ARG A 111 -9.40 -7.74 0.42
N VAL A 112 -10.68 -7.50 0.71
CA VAL A 112 -11.67 -8.57 0.90
C VAL A 112 -11.92 -9.30 -0.42
N ALA A 113 -12.11 -8.57 -1.51
CA ALA A 113 -12.36 -9.15 -2.83
C ALA A 113 -11.19 -10.05 -3.30
N THR A 114 -9.96 -9.55 -3.21
CA THR A 114 -8.77 -10.34 -3.57
C THR A 114 -8.51 -11.50 -2.61
N GLY A 115 -8.81 -11.34 -1.32
CA GLY A 115 -8.80 -12.42 -0.35
C GLY A 115 -9.76 -13.54 -0.77
N PHE A 116 -11.02 -13.19 -1.03
CA PHE A 116 -12.05 -14.14 -1.46
C PHE A 116 -11.65 -14.91 -2.72
N ILE A 117 -11.16 -14.21 -3.75
CA ILE A 117 -10.66 -14.83 -4.98
C ILE A 117 -9.55 -15.84 -4.66
N LYS A 118 -8.52 -15.44 -3.88
CA LYS A 118 -7.44 -16.34 -3.46
C LYS A 118 -7.95 -17.59 -2.74
N ARG A 119 -8.94 -17.45 -1.84
CA ARG A 119 -9.56 -18.59 -1.15
C ARG A 119 -10.27 -19.51 -2.13
N ARG A 120 -11.06 -18.98 -3.06
CA ARG A 120 -11.77 -19.77 -4.07
C ARG A 120 -10.79 -20.50 -4.99
N THR A 121 -9.72 -19.84 -5.41
CA THR A 121 -8.61 -20.46 -6.16
C THR A 121 -7.96 -21.62 -5.41
N ASN A 122 -7.78 -21.53 -4.09
CA ASN A 122 -7.25 -22.65 -3.30
C ASN A 122 -8.17 -23.88 -3.31
N PHE A 123 -9.49 -23.71 -3.44
CA PHE A 123 -10.42 -24.83 -3.54
C PHE A 123 -10.46 -25.46 -4.94
N LEU A 124 -10.02 -24.74 -5.97
CA LEU A 124 -10.13 -25.14 -7.38
C LEU A 124 -8.85 -25.78 -7.94
N SER A 125 -7.75 -25.73 -7.21
CA SER A 125 -6.51 -26.40 -7.61
C SER A 125 -5.92 -27.12 -6.40
N GLU A 126 -5.07 -28.12 -6.65
CA GLU A 126 -4.22 -28.73 -5.62
C GLU A 126 -2.80 -28.16 -5.73
N GLY A 127 -2.32 -27.92 -6.95
CA GLY A 127 -1.00 -27.39 -7.27
C GLY A 127 -0.92 -25.86 -7.44
N TRP A 128 0.31 -25.33 -7.41
CA TRP A 128 0.59 -23.91 -7.69
C TRP A 128 0.51 -23.58 -9.18
N ASP A 129 0.93 -24.51 -10.02
CA ASP A 129 1.12 -24.34 -11.47
C ASP A 129 0.09 -25.15 -12.28
N GLU A 130 -0.92 -25.69 -11.60
CA GLU A 130 -2.06 -26.37 -12.21
C GLU A 130 -3.00 -25.35 -12.84
N VAL A 131 -3.42 -25.62 -14.08
CA VAL A 131 -4.35 -24.75 -14.83
C VAL A 131 -5.75 -24.90 -14.26
N ILE A 132 -6.35 -23.76 -13.90
CA ILE A 132 -7.70 -23.64 -13.39
C ILE A 132 -8.63 -23.28 -14.54
N VAL A 133 -9.56 -24.18 -14.84
CA VAL A 133 -10.61 -23.97 -15.85
C VAL A 133 -11.93 -23.73 -15.10
N ASP A 134 -12.11 -22.51 -14.61
CA ASP A 134 -13.31 -22.09 -13.87
C ASP A 134 -13.76 -20.71 -14.35
N GLU A 135 -14.97 -20.64 -14.91
CA GLU A 135 -15.53 -19.41 -15.46
C GLU A 135 -15.91 -18.40 -14.36
N GLU A 136 -16.24 -18.88 -13.16
CA GLU A 136 -16.68 -18.05 -12.04
C GLU A 136 -15.50 -17.22 -11.49
N ILE A 137 -14.33 -17.82 -11.28
CA ILE A 137 -13.11 -17.11 -10.89
C ILE A 137 -12.70 -16.09 -11.93
N ARG A 138 -12.78 -16.44 -13.21
CA ARG A 138 -12.47 -15.50 -14.29
C ARG A 138 -13.40 -14.30 -14.24
N ARG A 139 -14.71 -14.56 -14.15
CA ARG A 139 -15.72 -13.49 -14.02
C ARG A 139 -15.45 -12.59 -12.81
N PHE A 140 -15.15 -13.15 -11.64
CA PHE A 140 -14.83 -12.35 -10.46
C PHE A 140 -13.58 -11.49 -10.64
N LEU A 141 -12.52 -12.02 -11.28
CA LEU A 141 -11.33 -11.24 -11.60
C LEU A 141 -11.66 -10.09 -12.56
N ASP A 142 -12.44 -10.35 -13.61
CA ASP A 142 -12.85 -9.35 -14.59
C ASP A 142 -13.71 -8.25 -13.95
N GLU A 143 -14.67 -8.61 -13.10
CA GLU A 143 -15.52 -7.67 -12.35
C GLU A 143 -14.69 -6.80 -11.40
N VAL A 144 -13.76 -7.39 -10.64
CA VAL A 144 -12.86 -6.63 -9.75
C VAL A 144 -12.00 -5.67 -10.56
N VAL A 145 -11.39 -6.11 -11.66
CA VAL A 145 -10.56 -5.24 -12.50
C VAL A 145 -11.37 -4.11 -13.12
N ALA A 146 -12.59 -4.38 -13.59
CA ALA A 146 -13.48 -3.36 -14.12
C ALA A 146 -13.84 -2.32 -13.06
N GLU A 147 -14.15 -2.74 -11.83
CA GLU A 147 -14.48 -1.82 -10.75
C GLU A 147 -13.26 -1.01 -10.28
N VAL A 148 -12.07 -1.62 -10.17
CA VAL A 148 -10.84 -0.88 -9.86
C VAL A 148 -10.55 0.18 -10.93
N ARG A 149 -10.75 -0.13 -12.21
CA ARG A 149 -10.56 0.85 -13.30
C ARG A 149 -11.55 2.01 -13.22
N LYS A 150 -12.75 1.77 -12.70
CA LYS A 150 -13.79 2.78 -12.54
C LYS A 150 -13.60 3.63 -11.27
N ASN A 151 -13.26 2.99 -10.16
CA ASN A 151 -13.16 3.60 -8.84
C ASN A 151 -12.12 2.87 -7.97
N ASP A 152 -10.84 3.08 -8.28
CA ASP A 152 -9.74 2.45 -7.54
C ASP A 152 -9.76 2.89 -6.07
N PRO A 153 -9.95 1.96 -5.12
CA PRO A 153 -9.90 2.29 -3.69
C PRO A 153 -8.49 2.59 -3.19
N VAL A 154 -7.44 2.31 -3.98
CA VAL A 154 -6.04 2.52 -3.60
C VAL A 154 -5.65 3.99 -3.74
N ARG A 155 -6.03 4.75 -2.71
CA ARG A 155 -5.77 6.18 -2.55
C ARG A 155 -5.96 6.60 -1.10
N GLY A 156 -5.41 7.75 -0.74
CA GLY A 156 -5.60 8.31 0.60
C GLY A 156 -4.86 9.62 0.81
N PHE A 157 -4.88 10.10 2.04
CA PHE A 157 -4.05 11.23 2.46
C PHE A 157 -2.64 10.73 2.79
N TRP A 158 -1.64 11.48 2.33
CA TRP A 158 -0.23 11.21 2.62
C TRP A 158 0.17 11.83 3.97
N SER A 159 -0.37 13.02 4.25
CA SER A 159 -0.04 13.76 5.47
C SER A 159 -1.11 13.53 6.54
N ALA A 160 -0.98 12.43 7.29
CA ALA A 160 -1.70 12.28 8.55
C ALA A 160 -1.05 13.16 9.63
N ARG A 161 -1.86 13.91 10.39
CA ARG A 161 -1.40 14.78 11.48
C ARG A 161 -2.17 14.45 12.74
N GLY A 162 -1.47 14.39 13.87
CA GLY A 162 -2.07 14.11 15.17
C GLY A 162 -1.22 13.16 16.01
N ASP A 163 -1.56 13.08 17.29
CA ASP A 163 -1.02 12.16 18.29
C ASP A 163 -2.04 11.10 18.72
N GLU A 164 -3.29 11.21 18.25
CA GLU A 164 -4.37 10.26 18.48
C GLU A 164 -4.80 9.58 17.17
N ALA A 165 -5.17 8.31 17.27
CA ALA A 165 -5.75 7.53 16.18
C ALA A 165 -6.97 6.77 16.68
N ARG A 166 -7.97 6.59 15.81
CA ARG A 166 -9.12 5.73 16.07
C ARG A 166 -8.97 4.45 15.27
N VAL A 167 -9.12 3.31 15.94
CA VAL A 167 -9.18 2.00 15.28
C VAL A 167 -10.64 1.62 15.10
N TRP A 168 -11.00 1.36 13.85
CA TRP A 168 -12.29 0.80 13.48
C TRP A 168 -12.13 -0.69 13.20
N VAL A 169 -13.09 -1.48 13.66
CA VAL A 169 -13.17 -2.90 13.33
C VAL A 169 -14.58 -3.27 12.94
N ASP A 170 -14.67 -4.21 12.02
CA ASP A 170 -15.91 -4.83 11.61
C ASP A 170 -15.63 -6.30 11.25
N ALA A 171 -16.65 -7.13 11.40
CA ALA A 171 -16.58 -8.52 11.02
C ALA A 171 -17.87 -8.96 10.35
N SER A 172 -17.72 -9.82 9.36
CA SER A 172 -18.82 -10.49 8.67
C SER A 172 -18.69 -12.00 8.78
N SER A 173 -19.60 -12.72 8.15
CA SER A 173 -19.44 -14.17 7.92
C SER A 173 -18.24 -14.47 7.01
N LEU A 174 -17.80 -13.52 6.18
CA LEU A 174 -16.77 -13.74 5.17
C LEU A 174 -15.38 -13.30 5.64
N ALA A 175 -15.28 -12.11 6.23
CA ALA A 175 -14.03 -11.43 6.51
C ALA A 175 -14.10 -10.58 7.78
N LEU A 176 -12.91 -10.35 8.34
CA LEU A 176 -12.59 -9.42 9.41
C LEU A 176 -11.91 -8.21 8.76
N GLY A 177 -12.23 -7.01 9.23
CA GLY A 177 -11.63 -5.76 8.76
C GLY A 177 -11.16 -4.90 9.93
N ALA A 178 -10.05 -4.22 9.74
CA ALA A 178 -9.56 -3.17 10.63
C ALA A 178 -9.10 -1.97 9.81
N ALA A 179 -9.33 -0.76 10.33
CA ALA A 179 -8.86 0.48 9.72
C ALA A 179 -8.42 1.48 10.79
N VAL A 180 -7.30 2.15 10.53
CA VAL A 180 -6.77 3.22 11.39
C VAL A 180 -7.17 4.56 10.78
N GLU A 181 -7.87 5.38 11.55
CA GLU A 181 -8.25 6.74 11.20
C GLU A 181 -7.44 7.76 12.02
N ILE A 182 -6.89 8.77 11.34
CA ILE A 182 -6.28 9.94 11.94
C ILE A 182 -6.90 11.18 11.30
N ASP A 183 -7.40 12.10 12.11
CA ASP A 183 -8.00 13.37 11.68
C ASP A 183 -9.04 13.21 10.56
N GLY A 184 -9.99 12.27 10.74
CA GLY A 184 -11.06 12.02 9.77
C GLY A 184 -10.64 11.27 8.50
N SER A 185 -9.39 10.79 8.43
CA SER A 185 -8.84 10.11 7.24
C SER A 185 -8.34 8.71 7.59
N ILE A 186 -8.73 7.70 6.81
CA ILE A 186 -8.15 6.36 6.91
C ILE A 186 -6.72 6.41 6.39
N VAL A 187 -5.76 6.02 7.24
CA VAL A 187 -4.33 6.04 6.93
C VAL A 187 -3.79 4.65 6.60
N GLU A 188 -4.43 3.61 7.13
CA GLU A 188 -4.08 2.22 6.90
C GLU A 188 -5.31 1.33 7.10
N ASP A 189 -5.42 0.28 6.29
CA ASP A 189 -6.45 -0.75 6.46
C ASP A 189 -5.90 -2.16 6.27
N ALA A 190 -6.58 -3.12 6.89
CA ALA A 190 -6.27 -4.53 6.78
C ALA A 190 -7.56 -5.35 6.76
N SER A 191 -7.52 -6.50 6.08
CA SER A 191 -8.62 -7.44 6.11
C SER A 191 -8.11 -8.87 6.11
N TRP A 192 -8.76 -9.72 6.89
CA TRP A 192 -8.49 -11.14 6.94
C TRP A 192 -9.74 -11.92 6.64
N LEU A 193 -9.55 -12.96 5.86
CA LEU A 193 -10.58 -13.89 5.52
C LEU A 193 -10.95 -14.74 6.74
N ARG A 194 -12.21 -14.67 7.17
CA ARG A 194 -12.69 -15.33 8.39
C ARG A 194 -12.74 -16.84 8.19
N LYS A 195 -12.26 -17.61 9.17
CA LYS A 195 -12.39 -19.07 9.16
C LYS A 195 -13.87 -19.45 9.35
N GLU A 196 -14.28 -20.58 8.81
CA GLU A 196 -15.60 -21.14 9.10
C GLU A 196 -15.61 -21.65 10.54
N ASP A 197 -15.96 -20.75 11.46
CA ASP A 197 -16.09 -21.03 12.89
C ASP A 197 -17.45 -20.56 13.41
N SER A 198 -17.83 -21.06 14.58
CA SER A 198 -19.07 -20.67 15.28
C SER A 198 -18.86 -19.47 16.21
N SER A 199 -17.76 -18.73 16.06
CA SER A 199 -17.44 -17.59 16.92
C SER A 199 -18.50 -16.50 16.79
N HIS A 200 -18.89 -15.89 17.92
CA HIS A 200 -19.79 -14.74 17.90
C HIS A 200 -19.12 -13.55 17.19
N ILE A 201 -19.90 -12.68 16.54
CA ILE A 201 -19.37 -11.58 15.72
C ILE A 201 -18.47 -10.63 16.53
N ASN A 202 -18.85 -10.29 17.76
CA ASN A 202 -18.03 -9.46 18.64
C ASN A 202 -16.65 -10.07 18.96
N MET A 203 -16.54 -11.40 19.02
CA MET A 203 -15.24 -12.07 19.20
C MET A 203 -14.40 -12.00 17.93
N ALA A 204 -15.05 -12.03 16.77
CA ALA A 204 -14.40 -11.89 15.48
C ALA A 204 -13.90 -10.46 15.25
N GLU A 205 -14.63 -9.43 15.69
CA GLU A 205 -14.16 -8.04 15.71
C GLU A 205 -12.96 -7.86 16.63
N LEU A 206 -12.98 -8.47 17.82
CA LEU A 206 -11.82 -8.45 18.72
C LEU A 206 -10.59 -9.15 18.10
N ASP A 207 -10.79 -10.29 17.42
CA ASP A 207 -9.73 -10.97 16.66
C ASP A 207 -9.19 -10.08 15.52
N ALA A 208 -10.04 -9.26 14.89
CA ALA A 208 -9.61 -8.27 13.89
C ALA A 208 -8.67 -7.22 14.50
N VAL A 209 -8.99 -6.69 15.70
CA VAL A 209 -8.11 -5.76 16.43
C VAL A 209 -6.78 -6.43 16.77
N ILE A 210 -6.80 -7.68 17.25
CA ILE A 210 -5.57 -8.38 17.68
C ILE A 210 -4.65 -8.70 16.49
N ARG A 211 -5.23 -8.93 15.31
CA ARG A 211 -4.47 -9.19 14.08
C ARG A 211 -3.92 -7.94 13.43
N GLY A 212 -4.49 -6.78 13.75
CA GLY A 212 -4.04 -5.45 13.34
C GLY A 212 -2.87 -4.99 14.20
#